data_AF-A0A4Q6AYR9-F1
#
_entry.id   AF-A0A4Q6AYR9-F1
#
_cell.length_a   1.000
_cell.length_b   1.000
_cell.length_c   1.000
_cell.angle_alpha   90.00
_cell.angle_beta   90.00
_cell.angle_gamma   90.00
#
_symmetry.space_group_name_H-M   'P 1'
#
loop_
_entity.id
_entity.type
_entity.pdbx_description
1 polymer ?
#
loop_
_entity_poly.entity_id
_entity_poly.type
_entity_poly.pdbx_seq_one_letter_code
_entity_poly.pdbx_strand_id
1 'polypeptide(L)'
;MNLQRQVMAWDNGIVRKIDYLPPIEMKIGRTAIPYLDNSRSFKIYYGGSVRTVNIGFTNEFHVSDNLVGFLNARSLNVFDNGTVKNLTTLTNQYYFGDSLIIYQDGIRYDYRAYYNGTVYPVENFLAGQPLEAVKVSDNIAAFDNYANQFRIFYQGAVVQQEDYAVTSFDVGRNTVAYVDINREFKIFHKGKTIVAESFPPDSYVVGDNLVAYVSNDGYFKIFYEDSIRTIGFFRPQYQVGDFVVAFRDQGGYFRAFYKGDIITLESYYPDNYVVQYNSIAYLNRNNVLRMFSEGEVYDVTTLYNSGDQDPQGNWQLSYDVLRYKVGLAMFRIFYKGEEY
;
A
#
# COMPACT_ATOMS: atom_id res chain seq x y z
N MET A 1 35.50 17.21 -8.91
CA MET A 1 34.50 18.23 -8.54
C MET A 1 33.45 17.53 -7.72
N ASN A 2 33.40 17.79 -6.41
CA ASN A 2 32.67 16.99 -5.44
C ASN A 2 31.18 17.36 -5.51
N LEU A 3 30.40 16.67 -6.36
CA LEU A 3 28.93 16.74 -6.31
C LEU A 3 28.50 16.11 -4.99
N GLN A 4 28.36 16.92 -3.94
CA GLN A 4 27.72 16.47 -2.71
C GLN A 4 26.34 15.90 -3.11
N ARG A 5 26.17 14.59 -2.92
CA ARG A 5 24.88 13.91 -3.08
C ARG A 5 23.97 14.37 -1.95
N GLN A 6 23.41 15.56 -2.11
CA GLN A 6 22.44 16.14 -1.19
C GLN A 6 21.11 15.38 -1.32
N VAL A 7 20.32 15.40 -0.25
CA VAL A 7 19.00 14.79 -0.24
C VAL A 7 17.98 15.86 -0.58
N MET A 8 17.26 15.64 -1.68
CA MET A 8 16.19 16.52 -2.13
C MET A 8 14.85 15.81 -1.93
N ALA A 9 13.85 16.55 -1.45
CA ALA A 9 12.45 16.11 -1.39
C ALA A 9 11.62 16.99 -2.32
N TRP A 10 10.70 16.37 -3.05
CA TRP A 10 9.66 17.09 -3.75
C TRP A 10 8.39 17.05 -2.91
N ASP A 11 7.83 18.22 -2.66
CA ASP A 11 6.65 18.40 -1.82
C ASP A 11 5.76 19.45 -2.49
N ASN A 12 4.66 18.95 -3.07
CA ASN A 12 3.62 19.74 -3.74
C ASN A 12 4.18 20.75 -4.76
N GLY A 13 4.99 20.26 -5.70
CA GLY A 13 5.59 21.08 -6.76
C GLY A 13 6.85 21.85 -6.38
N ILE A 14 7.31 21.76 -5.12
CA ILE A 14 8.51 22.44 -4.65
C ILE A 14 9.58 21.40 -4.32
N VAL A 15 10.76 21.53 -4.92
CA VAL A 15 11.94 20.73 -4.60
C VAL A 15 12.75 21.42 -3.50
N ARG A 16 12.97 20.73 -2.38
CA ARG A 16 13.67 21.24 -1.19
C ARG A 16 14.84 20.35 -0.84
N LYS A 17 15.95 20.96 -0.42
CA LYS A 17 17.05 20.22 0.20
C LYS A 17 16.68 19.89 1.65
N ILE A 18 16.73 18.61 2.02
CA ILE A 18 16.37 18.13 3.36
C ILE A 18 17.55 17.58 4.15
N ASP A 19 18.63 17.16 3.49
CA ASP A 19 19.89 16.78 4.16
C ASP A 19 21.10 16.96 3.24
N TYR A 20 22.30 17.03 3.82
CA TYR A 20 23.56 17.30 3.10
C TYR A 20 24.25 16.04 2.58
N LEU A 21 23.93 14.89 3.18
CA LEU A 21 24.52 13.60 2.84
C LEU A 21 23.39 12.56 2.65
N PRO A 22 23.58 11.57 1.77
CA PRO A 22 22.58 10.52 1.58
C PRO A 22 22.29 9.80 2.90
N PRO A 23 21.02 9.52 3.22
CA PRO A 23 20.67 8.83 4.44
C PRO A 23 21.13 7.37 4.39
N ILE A 24 21.33 6.76 5.56
CA ILE A 24 21.63 5.33 5.69
C ILE A 24 20.42 4.51 5.24
N GLU A 25 19.23 4.95 5.62
CA GLU A 25 17.95 4.35 5.25
C GLU A 25 16.92 5.45 5.11
N MET A 26 16.02 5.33 4.13
CA MET A 26 14.94 6.27 3.86
C MET A 26 13.75 5.52 3.29
N LYS A 27 12.55 5.89 3.74
CA LYS A 27 11.29 5.40 3.18
C LYS A 27 10.41 6.58 2.79
N ILE A 28 9.61 6.42 1.75
CA ILE A 28 8.75 7.48 1.20
C ILE A 28 7.30 7.12 1.52
N GLY A 29 6.64 7.93 2.34
CA GLY A 29 5.20 7.94 2.49
C GLY A 29 4.57 9.11 1.74
N ARG A 30 3.24 9.13 1.68
CA ARG A 30 2.50 10.20 1.00
C ARG A 30 2.68 11.56 1.69
N THR A 31 2.69 11.58 3.02
CA THR A 31 2.74 12.83 3.81
C THR A 31 4.05 13.06 4.55
N ALA A 32 4.87 12.01 4.69
CA ALA A 32 6.11 12.06 5.45
C ALA A 32 7.22 11.23 4.81
N ILE A 33 8.46 11.66 5.00
CA ILE A 33 9.66 10.91 4.60
C ILE A 33 10.53 10.70 5.85
N PRO A 34 10.39 9.55 6.53
CA PRO A 34 11.30 9.16 7.61
C PRO A 34 12.61 8.62 7.06
N TYR A 35 13.71 8.96 7.75
CA TYR A 35 15.04 8.50 7.38
C TYR A 35 16.02 8.51 8.55
N LEU A 36 17.08 7.71 8.41
CA LEU A 36 18.25 7.71 9.28
C LEU A 36 19.38 8.47 8.62
N ASP A 37 19.88 9.52 9.26
CA ASP A 37 21.05 10.25 8.76
C ASP A 37 22.36 9.49 9.02
N ASN A 38 23.49 10.05 8.54
CA ASN A 38 24.81 9.43 8.68
C ASN A 38 25.31 9.33 10.14
N SER A 39 24.70 10.07 11.06
CA SER A 39 24.94 9.97 12.50
C SER A 39 23.94 9.04 13.20
N ARG A 40 23.14 8.28 12.43
CA ARG A 40 22.03 7.45 12.93
C ARG A 40 20.99 8.23 13.74
N SER A 41 20.83 9.51 13.46
CA SER A 41 19.70 10.27 13.97
C SER A 41 18.48 9.95 13.13
N PHE A 42 17.38 9.59 13.80
CA PHE A 42 16.11 9.36 13.14
C PHE A 42 15.39 10.69 12.95
N LYS A 43 15.11 11.01 11.69
CA LYS A 43 14.50 12.27 11.25
C LYS A 43 13.25 11.97 10.43
N ILE A 44 12.31 12.91 10.48
CA ILE A 44 11.11 12.87 9.64
C ILE A 44 11.00 14.22 8.94
N TYR A 45 10.96 14.20 7.61
CA TYR A 45 10.47 15.33 6.83
C TYR A 45 8.93 15.29 6.83
N TYR A 46 8.30 16.37 7.26
CA TYR A 46 6.84 16.53 7.30
C TYR A 46 6.48 18.02 7.24
N GLY A 47 5.46 18.37 6.46
CA GLY A 47 4.94 19.73 6.37
C GLY A 47 5.99 20.78 5.98
N GLY A 48 6.86 20.48 5.01
CA GLY A 48 7.86 21.43 4.53
C GLY A 48 9.17 21.52 5.34
N SER A 49 9.30 20.76 6.44
CA SER A 49 10.46 20.85 7.33
C SER A 49 10.93 19.48 7.83
N VAL A 50 12.20 19.40 8.22
CA VAL A 50 12.79 18.21 8.84
C VAL A 50 12.80 18.37 10.36
N ARG A 51 12.33 17.34 11.06
CA ARG A 51 12.43 17.23 12.51
C ARG A 51 13.27 16.01 12.90
N THR A 52 14.24 16.21 13.79
CA THR A 52 14.89 15.09 14.48
C THR A 52 13.94 14.53 15.54
N VAL A 53 13.63 13.24 15.45
CA VAL A 53 12.74 12.52 16.37
C VAL A 53 13.53 11.98 17.57
N ASN A 54 14.65 11.33 17.30
CA ASN A 54 15.58 10.82 18.31
C ASN A 54 16.97 10.57 17.70
N ILE A 55 17.96 10.31 18.55
CA ILE A 55 19.37 10.14 18.14
C ILE A 55 19.84 8.75 18.57
N GLY A 56 20.18 7.87 17.62
CA GLY A 56 20.88 6.61 17.89
C GLY A 56 20.06 5.45 18.49
N PHE A 57 18.74 5.56 18.60
CA PHE A 57 17.88 4.56 19.26
C PHE A 57 16.89 3.83 18.36
N THR A 58 16.74 4.23 17.10
CA THR A 58 15.72 3.63 16.21
C THR A 58 16.24 2.34 15.60
N ASN A 59 15.53 1.25 15.86
CA ASN A 59 15.87 -0.09 15.34
C ASN A 59 15.25 -0.33 13.96
N GLU A 60 14.02 0.13 13.78
CA GLU A 60 13.27 0.02 12.53
C GLU A 60 12.18 1.09 12.46
N PHE A 61 11.74 1.39 11.24
CA PHE A 61 10.63 2.30 10.98
C PHE A 61 9.87 1.90 9.71
N HIS A 62 8.58 2.18 9.69
CA HIS A 62 7.66 1.97 8.58
C HIS A 62 6.91 3.27 8.32
N VAL A 63 6.54 3.50 7.06
CA VAL A 63 5.82 4.70 6.63
C VAL A 63 4.67 4.29 5.74
N SER A 64 3.56 5.01 5.87
CA SER A 64 2.38 4.89 5.03
C SER A 64 1.91 6.27 4.57
N ASP A 65 0.66 6.35 4.10
CA ASP A 65 0.03 7.61 3.74
C ASP A 65 -0.04 8.60 4.89
N ASN A 66 -0.35 8.12 6.10
CA ASN A 66 -0.72 8.99 7.22
C ASN A 66 0.16 8.80 8.46
N LEU A 67 0.84 7.65 8.60
CA LEU A 67 1.57 7.30 9.81
C LEU A 67 3.05 7.02 9.52
N VAL A 68 3.88 7.27 10.54
CA VAL A 68 5.20 6.64 10.65
C VAL A 68 5.23 5.81 11.92
N GLY A 69 5.33 4.49 11.81
CA GLY A 69 5.54 3.59 12.94
C GLY A 69 7.04 3.34 13.13
N PHE A 70 7.54 3.36 14.36
CA PHE A 70 8.95 3.08 14.60
C PHE A 70 9.22 2.45 15.97
N LEU A 71 10.24 1.61 16.02
CA LEU A 71 10.72 1.00 17.26
C LEU A 71 11.96 1.71 17.79
N ASN A 72 11.90 2.04 19.08
CA ASN A 72 13.08 2.37 19.87
C ASN A 72 13.30 1.26 20.90
N ALA A 73 14.30 0.41 20.67
CA ALA A 73 14.43 -0.91 21.29
C ALA A 73 13.16 -1.76 21.09
N ARG A 74 12.34 -1.95 22.14
CA ARG A 74 11.04 -2.64 22.07
C ARG A 74 9.85 -1.71 22.23
N SER A 75 10.10 -0.41 22.30
CA SER A 75 9.06 0.60 22.48
C SER A 75 8.49 0.99 21.12
N LEU A 76 7.20 0.73 20.91
CA LEU A 76 6.50 1.10 19.69
C LEU A 76 5.98 2.53 19.78
N ASN A 77 6.36 3.33 18.81
CA ASN A 77 5.97 4.72 18.69
C ASN A 77 5.33 4.97 17.33
N VAL A 78 4.44 5.95 17.29
CA VAL A 78 3.83 6.44 16.05
C VAL A 78 4.03 7.94 15.95
N PHE A 79 4.45 8.40 14.79
CA PHE A 79 4.32 9.79 14.38
C PHE A 79 3.00 9.92 13.60
N ASP A 80 2.14 10.79 14.09
CA ASP A 80 0.82 11.10 13.52
C ASP A 80 0.66 12.62 13.53
N ASN A 81 0.52 13.19 12.34
CA ASN A 81 0.29 14.62 12.12
C ASN A 81 1.22 15.56 12.92
N GLY A 82 2.54 15.34 12.83
CA GLY A 82 3.54 16.17 13.50
C GLY A 82 3.83 15.79 14.95
N THR A 83 3.04 14.89 15.55
CA THR A 83 3.16 14.50 16.96
C THR A 83 3.65 13.06 17.08
N VAL A 84 4.59 12.83 18.01
CA VAL A 84 5.05 11.48 18.35
C VAL A 84 4.29 11.01 19.58
N LYS A 85 3.71 9.81 19.50
CA LYS A 85 3.02 9.13 20.60
C LYS A 85 3.66 7.78 20.84
N ASN A 86 3.91 7.46 22.11
CA ASN A 86 4.27 6.11 22.52
C ASN A 86 3.00 5.25 22.59
N LEU A 87 2.97 4.14 21.86
CA LEU A 87 1.82 3.22 21.84
C LEU A 87 1.95 2.15 22.94
N THR A 88 3.16 1.61 23.10
CA THR A 88 3.54 0.75 24.22
C THR A 88 5.06 0.81 24.42
N THR A 89 5.52 0.53 25.63
CA THR A 89 6.95 0.46 25.97
C THR A 89 7.55 -0.91 25.65
N LEU A 90 6.71 -1.92 25.40
CA LEU A 90 7.12 -3.27 25.08
C LEU A 90 6.16 -3.86 24.05
N THR A 91 6.63 -4.04 22.82
CA THR A 91 5.96 -4.83 21.80
C THR A 91 6.89 -5.92 21.29
N ASN A 92 6.32 -7.09 20.98
CA ASN A 92 7.02 -8.15 20.25
C ASN A 92 6.46 -8.34 18.84
N GLN A 93 5.25 -7.82 18.57
CA GLN A 93 4.57 -7.96 17.29
C GLN A 93 3.65 -6.77 17.06
N TYR A 94 3.72 -6.23 15.85
CA TYR A 94 2.78 -5.24 15.35
C TYR A 94 2.59 -5.40 13.84
N TYR A 95 1.49 -4.85 13.35
CA TYR A 95 1.09 -4.83 11.96
C TYR A 95 0.73 -3.40 11.62
N PHE A 96 1.25 -2.93 10.48
CA PHE A 96 1.25 -1.53 10.11
C PHE A 96 0.51 -1.35 8.78
N GLY A 97 -0.49 -0.48 8.75
CA GLY A 97 -1.15 -0.02 7.54
C GLY A 97 -1.27 1.50 7.52
N ASP A 98 -2.17 2.05 6.69
CA ASP A 98 -2.10 3.48 6.40
C ASP A 98 -2.47 4.39 7.55
N SER A 99 -3.59 4.11 8.21
CA SER A 99 -4.10 4.87 9.36
C SER A 99 -4.32 3.98 10.58
N LEU A 100 -3.83 2.73 10.52
CA LEU A 100 -4.07 1.70 11.52
C LEU A 100 -2.77 0.99 11.88
N ILE A 101 -2.52 0.83 13.18
CA ILE A 101 -1.47 -0.03 13.71
C ILE A 101 -2.13 -1.00 14.68
N ILE A 102 -2.08 -2.29 14.38
CA ILE A 102 -2.43 -3.36 15.33
C ILE A 102 -1.15 -3.77 16.04
N TYR A 103 -1.14 -3.81 17.36
CA TYR A 103 0.05 -4.17 18.12
C TYR A 103 -0.28 -4.96 19.37
N GLN A 104 0.64 -5.84 19.75
CA GLN A 104 0.63 -6.47 21.06
C GLN A 104 1.19 -5.48 22.09
N ASP A 105 0.41 -5.16 23.11
CA ASP A 105 0.87 -4.44 24.30
C ASP A 105 1.47 -5.46 25.28
N GLY A 106 2.79 -5.54 25.31
CA GLY A 106 3.52 -6.51 26.14
C GLY A 106 3.46 -6.24 27.65
N ILE A 107 2.94 -5.09 28.08
CA ILE A 107 2.71 -4.79 29.50
C ILE A 107 1.31 -5.26 29.94
N ARG A 108 0.32 -5.10 29.07
CA ARG A 108 -1.09 -5.45 29.36
C ARG A 108 -1.44 -6.87 28.95
N TYR A 109 -0.64 -7.48 28.08
CA TYR A 109 -0.97 -8.73 27.43
C TYR A 109 -2.34 -8.63 26.75
N ASP A 110 -2.48 -7.71 25.80
CA ASP A 110 -3.63 -7.60 24.91
C ASP A 110 -3.20 -7.09 23.52
N TYR A 111 -4.03 -7.30 22.50
CA TYR A 111 -3.89 -6.65 21.20
C TYR A 111 -4.72 -5.38 21.17
N ARG A 112 -4.11 -4.33 20.63
CA ARG A 112 -4.70 -3.00 20.55
C ARG A 112 -4.53 -2.43 19.16
N ALA A 113 -5.44 -1.54 18.79
CA ALA A 113 -5.43 -0.81 17.53
C ALA A 113 -5.21 0.67 17.80
N TYR A 114 -4.13 1.25 17.28
CA TYR A 114 -4.06 2.70 17.13
C TYR A 114 -4.75 3.09 15.82
N TYR A 115 -5.84 3.84 15.91
CA TYR A 115 -6.63 4.29 14.78
C TYR A 115 -7.15 5.71 15.03
N ASN A 116 -6.89 6.63 14.09
CA ASN A 116 -7.36 8.01 14.14
C ASN A 116 -7.09 8.70 15.51
N GLY A 117 -5.83 8.69 15.97
CA GLY A 117 -5.43 9.31 17.25
C GLY A 117 -5.75 8.49 18.51
N THR A 118 -6.63 7.50 18.41
CA THR A 118 -7.22 6.78 19.55
C THR A 118 -6.74 5.33 19.59
N VAL A 119 -6.64 4.77 20.80
CA VAL A 119 -6.26 3.35 21.00
C VAL A 119 -7.50 2.55 21.40
N TYR A 120 -7.84 1.54 20.60
CA TYR A 120 -8.97 0.64 20.81
C TYR A 120 -8.49 -0.75 21.25
N PRO A 121 -9.25 -1.45 22.11
CA PRO A 121 -9.02 -2.87 22.34
C PRO A 121 -9.39 -3.67 21.10
N VAL A 122 -8.61 -4.71 20.79
CA VAL A 122 -8.88 -5.61 19.66
C VAL A 122 -9.21 -7.01 20.18
N GLU A 123 -8.32 -7.57 21.00
CA GLU A 123 -8.48 -8.93 21.52
C GLU A 123 -7.69 -9.04 22.83
N ASN A 124 -8.27 -9.67 23.85
CA ASN A 124 -7.57 -9.89 25.12
C ASN A 124 -6.65 -11.11 24.97
N PHE A 125 -5.38 -10.97 25.30
CA PHE A 125 -4.42 -12.07 25.20
C PHE A 125 -4.49 -12.95 26.45
N LEU A 126 -5.33 -13.97 26.42
CA LEU A 126 -5.37 -14.99 27.48
C LEU A 126 -4.53 -16.24 27.14
N ALA A 127 -4.25 -16.46 25.86
CA ALA A 127 -3.52 -17.62 25.37
C ALA A 127 -2.13 -17.17 24.92
N GLY A 128 -1.07 -17.77 25.49
CA GLY A 128 0.33 -17.36 25.31
C GLY A 128 0.93 -17.38 23.89
N GLN A 129 0.13 -17.41 22.82
CA GLN A 129 0.57 -17.44 21.42
C GLN A 129 0.11 -16.19 20.66
N PRO A 130 0.97 -15.53 19.86
CA PRO A 130 0.60 -14.36 19.07
C PRO A 130 -0.51 -14.64 18.04
N LEU A 131 -1.19 -13.60 17.56
CA LEU A 131 -2.04 -13.74 16.38
C LEU A 131 -1.18 -14.17 15.18
N GLU A 132 -1.58 -15.22 14.48
CA GLU A 132 -0.82 -15.76 13.36
C GLU A 132 -1.30 -15.23 12.01
N ALA A 133 -2.63 -15.08 11.85
CA ALA A 133 -3.26 -14.60 10.64
C ALA A 133 -3.84 -13.20 10.87
N VAL A 134 -3.05 -12.16 10.56
CA VAL A 134 -3.50 -10.76 10.60
C VAL A 134 -3.05 -10.06 9.34
N LYS A 135 -3.97 -9.34 8.70
CA LYS A 135 -3.65 -8.38 7.64
C LYS A 135 -4.23 -7.02 8.01
N VAL A 136 -3.45 -5.98 7.76
CA VAL A 136 -3.81 -4.58 8.03
C VAL A 136 -3.62 -3.80 6.73
N SER A 137 -4.59 -2.95 6.42
CA SER A 137 -4.50 -1.92 5.39
C SER A 137 -4.94 -0.61 6.04
N ASP A 138 -5.77 0.19 5.40
CA ASP A 138 -5.74 1.62 5.67
C ASP A 138 -6.47 1.97 6.95
N ASN A 139 -7.70 1.49 7.05
CA ASN A 139 -8.59 1.74 8.17
C ASN A 139 -9.25 0.45 8.67
N ILE A 140 -8.69 -0.69 8.26
CA ILE A 140 -9.26 -2.01 8.50
C ILE A 140 -8.17 -3.02 8.77
N ALA A 141 -8.48 -3.98 9.64
CA ALA A 141 -7.70 -5.19 9.80
C ALA A 141 -8.63 -6.40 9.79
N ALA A 142 -8.16 -7.50 9.20
CA ALA A 142 -8.84 -8.78 9.25
C ALA A 142 -7.92 -9.80 9.91
N PHE A 143 -8.48 -10.64 10.76
CA PHE A 143 -7.73 -11.62 11.52
C PHE A 143 -8.56 -12.79 12.01
N ASP A 144 -7.92 -13.94 12.19
CA ASP A 144 -8.46 -15.02 12.99
C ASP A 144 -8.01 -14.84 14.45
N ASN A 145 -8.97 -14.81 15.37
CA ASN A 145 -8.66 -14.64 16.78
C ASN A 145 -8.25 -15.96 17.47
N TYR A 146 -7.98 -15.92 18.78
CA TYR A 146 -7.54 -17.09 19.55
C TYR A 146 -8.55 -18.24 19.62
N ALA A 147 -9.83 -17.94 19.41
CA ALA A 147 -10.88 -18.94 19.34
C ALA A 147 -11.05 -19.49 17.91
N ASN A 148 -10.13 -19.17 16.99
CA ASN A 148 -10.23 -19.46 15.55
C ASN A 148 -11.53 -18.91 14.97
N GLN A 149 -11.89 -17.68 15.31
CA GLN A 149 -13.06 -17.01 14.74
C GLN A 149 -12.57 -15.83 13.90
N PHE A 150 -13.11 -15.68 12.69
CA PHE A 150 -12.72 -14.60 11.80
C PHE A 150 -13.38 -13.28 12.22
N ARG A 151 -12.56 -12.23 12.36
CA ARG A 151 -12.94 -10.91 12.86
C ARG A 151 -12.39 -9.82 11.95
N ILE A 152 -13.09 -8.69 11.93
CA ILE A 152 -12.66 -7.49 11.22
C ILE A 152 -12.65 -6.32 12.20
N PHE A 153 -11.49 -5.70 12.41
CA PHE A 153 -11.43 -4.37 13.05
C PHE A 153 -11.77 -3.31 11.99
N TYR A 154 -12.85 -2.57 12.20
CA TYR A 154 -13.30 -1.51 11.30
C TYR A 154 -13.83 -0.32 12.10
N GLN A 155 -13.34 0.89 11.78
CA GLN A 155 -13.79 2.16 12.39
C GLN A 155 -13.81 2.17 13.93
N GLY A 156 -12.80 1.57 14.58
CA GLY A 156 -12.69 1.57 16.05
C GLY A 156 -13.45 0.43 16.76
N ALA A 157 -14.07 -0.48 16.01
CA ALA A 157 -14.78 -1.63 16.58
C ALA A 157 -14.33 -2.95 15.93
N VAL A 158 -14.40 -4.03 16.70
CA VAL A 158 -14.24 -5.40 16.18
C VAL A 158 -15.61 -5.94 15.78
N VAL A 159 -15.77 -6.18 14.49
CA VAL A 159 -16.97 -6.73 13.87
C VAL A 159 -16.82 -8.25 13.76
N GLN A 160 -17.82 -8.99 14.23
CA GLN A 160 -17.89 -10.44 14.05
C GLN A 160 -18.25 -10.77 12.60
N GLN A 161 -17.59 -11.75 12.01
CA GLN A 161 -17.85 -12.21 10.64
C GLN A 161 -18.20 -13.70 10.62
N GLU A 162 -17.23 -14.55 10.96
CA GLU A 162 -17.42 -16.00 10.96
C GLU A 162 -17.09 -16.59 12.34
N ASP A 163 -17.75 -17.68 12.70
CA ASP A 163 -17.48 -18.41 13.94
C ASP A 163 -16.32 -19.40 13.84
N TYR A 164 -15.70 -19.49 12.66
CA TYR A 164 -14.56 -20.33 12.35
C TYR A 164 -13.50 -19.54 11.57
N ALA A 165 -12.28 -20.07 11.52
CA ALA A 165 -11.20 -19.48 10.76
C ALA A 165 -11.52 -19.58 9.26
N VAL A 166 -11.13 -18.55 8.52
CA VAL A 166 -11.29 -18.51 7.07
C VAL A 166 -10.10 -19.16 6.37
N THR A 167 -10.32 -19.66 5.16
CA THR A 167 -9.25 -20.33 4.40
C THR A 167 -8.31 -19.36 3.71
N SER A 168 -8.79 -18.16 3.39
CA SER A 168 -7.98 -17.06 2.87
C SER A 168 -8.71 -15.74 3.09
N PHE A 169 -7.96 -14.66 3.28
CA PHE A 169 -8.49 -13.30 3.28
C PHE A 169 -7.46 -12.30 2.78
N ASP A 170 -7.94 -11.17 2.29
CA ASP A 170 -7.12 -10.02 1.91
C ASP A 170 -7.86 -8.71 2.21
N VAL A 171 -7.11 -7.63 2.38
CA VAL A 171 -7.63 -6.36 2.91
C VAL A 171 -7.19 -5.17 2.05
N GLY A 172 -8.07 -4.19 1.92
CA GLY A 172 -7.80 -2.87 1.36
C GLY A 172 -8.61 -1.83 2.14
N ARG A 173 -8.69 -0.57 1.71
CA ARG A 173 -9.53 0.42 2.42
C ARG A 173 -11.00 0.02 2.40
N ASN A 174 -11.62 0.05 3.59
CA ASN A 174 -13.01 -0.32 3.84
C ASN A 174 -13.43 -1.72 3.39
N THR A 175 -12.49 -2.57 2.94
CA THR A 175 -12.83 -3.78 2.17
C THR A 175 -12.02 -4.97 2.65
N VAL A 176 -12.70 -6.09 2.84
CA VAL A 176 -12.07 -7.40 3.09
C VAL A 176 -12.74 -8.41 2.15
N ALA A 177 -11.94 -9.15 1.39
CA ALA A 177 -12.43 -10.29 0.63
C ALA A 177 -11.87 -11.57 1.24
N TYR A 178 -12.70 -12.58 1.42
CA TYR A 178 -12.31 -13.80 2.12
C TYR A 178 -13.11 -15.02 1.66
N VAL A 179 -12.56 -16.21 1.90
CA VAL A 179 -13.22 -17.49 1.64
C VAL A 179 -13.49 -18.19 2.98
N ASP A 180 -14.77 -18.37 3.29
CA ASP A 180 -15.19 -19.00 4.54
C ASP A 180 -14.99 -20.52 4.56
N ILE A 181 -15.34 -21.15 5.69
CA ILE A 181 -15.20 -22.60 5.86
C ILE A 181 -16.17 -23.41 4.98
N ASN A 182 -17.29 -22.82 4.57
CA ASN A 182 -18.26 -23.42 3.65
C ASN A 182 -17.85 -23.24 2.18
N ARG A 183 -16.68 -22.64 1.94
CA ARG A 183 -16.12 -22.33 0.62
C ARG A 183 -16.90 -21.26 -0.15
N GLU A 184 -17.65 -20.41 0.55
CA GLU A 184 -18.25 -19.22 -0.03
C GLU A 184 -17.22 -18.10 -0.10
N PHE A 185 -17.19 -17.35 -1.21
CA PHE A 185 -16.40 -16.14 -1.33
C PHE A 185 -17.25 -14.95 -0.90
N LYS A 186 -16.79 -14.24 0.12
CA LYS A 186 -17.51 -13.12 0.73
C LYS A 186 -16.69 -11.84 0.61
N ILE A 187 -17.41 -10.72 0.50
CA ILE A 187 -16.83 -9.38 0.49
C ILE A 187 -17.50 -8.57 1.60
N PHE A 188 -16.72 -8.17 2.59
CA PHE A 188 -17.08 -7.11 3.50
C PHE A 188 -16.70 -5.76 2.87
N HIS A 189 -17.65 -4.84 2.77
CA HIS A 189 -17.41 -3.48 2.32
C HIS A 189 -18.22 -2.48 3.16
N LYS A 190 -17.54 -1.48 3.74
CA LYS A 190 -18.17 -0.39 4.51
C LYS A 190 -19.21 -0.84 5.54
N GLY A 191 -18.91 -1.91 6.29
CA GLY A 191 -19.79 -2.41 7.37
C GLY A 191 -20.84 -3.42 6.92
N LYS A 192 -20.88 -3.80 5.64
CA LYS A 192 -21.81 -4.82 5.12
C LYS A 192 -21.03 -5.97 4.50
N THR A 193 -21.51 -7.19 4.71
CA THR A 193 -20.95 -8.40 4.11
C THR A 193 -21.93 -8.99 3.12
N ILE A 194 -21.45 -9.32 1.93
CA ILE A 194 -22.20 -10.06 0.92
C ILE A 194 -21.51 -11.39 0.61
N VAL A 195 -22.30 -12.39 0.21
CA VAL A 195 -21.78 -13.56 -0.50
C VAL A 195 -21.60 -13.14 -1.95
N ALA A 196 -20.35 -13.01 -2.39
CA ALA A 196 -20.00 -12.60 -3.75
C ALA A 196 -20.04 -13.77 -4.73
N GLU A 197 -19.59 -14.96 -4.29
CA GLU A 197 -19.69 -16.21 -5.06
C GLU A 197 -19.98 -17.39 -4.11
N SER A 198 -20.74 -18.38 -4.59
CA SER A 198 -21.03 -19.62 -3.84
C SER A 198 -19.87 -20.62 -3.81
N PHE A 199 -18.76 -20.31 -4.50
CA PHE A 199 -17.56 -21.13 -4.56
C PHE A 199 -16.32 -20.25 -4.49
N PRO A 200 -15.15 -20.78 -4.07
CA PRO A 200 -13.93 -19.99 -4.00
C PRO A 200 -13.49 -19.55 -5.40
N PRO A 201 -13.06 -18.28 -5.57
CA PRO A 201 -12.50 -17.83 -6.83
C PRO A 201 -11.17 -18.54 -7.14
N ASP A 202 -10.82 -18.61 -8.43
CA ASP A 202 -9.50 -19.09 -8.87
C ASP A 202 -8.38 -18.17 -8.37
N SER A 203 -8.67 -16.86 -8.26
CA SER A 203 -7.78 -15.85 -7.68
C SER A 203 -8.56 -14.61 -7.29
N TYR A 204 -8.09 -13.86 -6.29
CA TYR A 204 -8.59 -12.52 -5.96
C TYR A 204 -7.48 -11.64 -5.40
N VAL A 205 -7.60 -10.33 -5.60
CA VAL A 205 -6.75 -9.30 -4.98
C VAL A 205 -7.63 -8.14 -4.56
N VAL A 206 -7.37 -7.61 -3.36
CA VAL A 206 -8.14 -6.51 -2.77
C VAL A 206 -7.35 -5.21 -2.88
N GLY A 207 -8.03 -4.14 -3.32
CA GLY A 207 -7.55 -2.77 -3.23
C GLY A 207 -8.50 -1.92 -2.40
N ASP A 208 -8.36 -0.60 -2.51
CA ASP A 208 -9.18 0.36 -1.82
C ASP A 208 -10.57 0.47 -2.42
N ASN A 209 -11.55 -0.08 -1.70
CA ASN A 209 -12.94 -0.13 -2.13
C ASN A 209 -13.16 -0.94 -3.42
N LEU A 210 -12.24 -1.85 -3.73
CA LEU A 210 -12.28 -2.68 -4.93
C LEU A 210 -11.79 -4.11 -4.66
N VAL A 211 -12.34 -5.07 -5.38
CA VAL A 211 -11.83 -6.45 -5.41
C VAL A 211 -11.83 -6.95 -6.85
N ALA A 212 -10.65 -7.28 -7.39
CA ALA A 212 -10.53 -7.93 -8.69
C ALA A 212 -10.36 -9.44 -8.48
N TYR A 213 -11.14 -10.25 -9.19
CA TYR A 213 -11.09 -11.70 -9.01
C TYR A 213 -11.54 -12.47 -10.23
N VAL A 214 -11.11 -13.74 -10.30
CA VAL A 214 -11.56 -14.70 -11.31
C VAL A 214 -12.46 -15.71 -10.61
N SER A 215 -13.75 -15.73 -10.94
CA SER A 215 -14.70 -16.68 -10.35
C SER A 215 -14.39 -18.11 -10.79
N ASN A 216 -14.88 -19.10 -10.03
CA ASN A 216 -14.60 -20.51 -10.29
C ASN A 216 -15.06 -21.00 -11.67
N ASP A 217 -16.10 -20.40 -12.22
CA ASP A 217 -16.63 -20.66 -13.56
C ASP A 217 -15.82 -19.94 -14.67
N GLY A 218 -14.78 -19.17 -14.33
CA GLY A 218 -13.83 -18.60 -15.28
C GLY A 218 -14.14 -17.19 -15.78
N TYR A 219 -15.05 -16.46 -15.12
CA TYR A 219 -15.29 -15.04 -15.41
C TYR A 219 -14.35 -14.15 -14.61
N PHE A 220 -13.75 -13.17 -15.28
CA PHE A 220 -13.08 -12.07 -14.60
C PHE A 220 -14.13 -11.04 -14.15
N LYS A 221 -14.12 -10.73 -12.86
CA LYS A 221 -15.09 -9.85 -12.20
C LYS A 221 -14.36 -8.80 -11.36
N ILE A 222 -14.98 -7.63 -11.23
CA ILE A 222 -14.49 -6.56 -10.37
C ILE A 222 -15.65 -6.10 -9.49
N PHE A 223 -15.48 -6.18 -8.17
CA PHE A 223 -16.33 -5.49 -7.21
C PHE A 223 -15.87 -4.02 -7.10
N TYR A 224 -16.79 -3.08 -7.28
CA TYR A 224 -16.56 -1.65 -7.12
C TYR A 224 -17.90 -0.93 -6.84
N GLU A 225 -17.90 0.01 -5.90
CA GLU A 225 -19.11 0.75 -5.46
C GLU A 225 -20.31 -0.16 -5.14
N ASP A 226 -20.11 -1.14 -4.26
CA ASP A 226 -21.17 -2.06 -3.81
C ASP A 226 -21.77 -2.97 -4.91
N SER A 227 -21.14 -3.02 -6.10
CA SER A 227 -21.60 -3.81 -7.23
C SER A 227 -20.50 -4.72 -7.78
N ILE A 228 -20.88 -5.93 -8.19
CA ILE A 228 -20.00 -6.86 -8.89
C ILE A 228 -20.22 -6.71 -10.39
N ARG A 229 -19.16 -6.38 -11.11
CA ARG A 229 -19.15 -6.16 -12.56
C ARG A 229 -18.47 -7.36 -13.22
N THR A 230 -19.17 -8.02 -14.15
CA THR A 230 -18.53 -9.05 -14.98
C THR A 230 -17.80 -8.37 -16.13
N ILE A 231 -16.47 -8.50 -16.15
CA ILE A 231 -15.61 -7.91 -17.18
C ILE A 231 -15.60 -8.79 -18.43
N GLY A 232 -15.57 -10.12 -18.25
CA GLY A 232 -15.74 -11.08 -19.34
C GLY A 232 -15.31 -12.49 -18.98
N PHE A 233 -15.51 -13.42 -19.92
CA PHE A 233 -15.19 -14.83 -19.75
C PHE A 233 -13.73 -15.12 -20.16
N PHE A 234 -12.79 -14.82 -19.26
CA PHE A 234 -11.37 -15.10 -19.44
C PHE A 234 -10.65 -15.05 -18.08
N ARG A 235 -9.46 -15.65 -18.01
CA ARG A 235 -8.59 -15.65 -16.81
C ARG A 235 -7.36 -14.78 -17.08
N PRO A 236 -7.39 -13.48 -16.74
CA PRO A 236 -6.31 -12.57 -17.09
C PRO A 236 -5.11 -12.68 -16.14
N GLN A 237 -3.97 -12.18 -16.63
CA GLN A 237 -2.95 -11.63 -15.73
C GLN A 237 -3.41 -10.24 -15.30
N TYR A 238 -3.39 -9.96 -14.00
CA TYR A 238 -3.79 -8.67 -13.46
C TYR A 238 -2.97 -8.30 -12.21
N GLN A 239 -2.88 -6.99 -11.94
CA GLN A 239 -2.37 -6.41 -10.71
C GLN A 239 -3.33 -5.34 -10.22
N VAL A 240 -3.41 -5.18 -8.90
CA VAL A 240 -4.28 -4.22 -8.23
C VAL A 240 -3.40 -3.25 -7.44
N GLY A 241 -3.53 -1.95 -7.72
CA GLY A 241 -3.13 -0.91 -6.79
C GLY A 241 -4.35 -0.49 -5.95
N ASP A 242 -4.24 0.59 -5.20
CA ASP A 242 -5.30 1.01 -4.29
C ASP A 242 -6.61 1.26 -5.06
N PHE A 243 -6.60 2.04 -6.14
CA PHE A 243 -7.82 2.43 -6.85
C PHE A 243 -7.89 1.96 -8.30
N VAL A 244 -6.92 1.15 -8.74
CA VAL A 244 -6.75 0.78 -10.15
C VAL A 244 -6.45 -0.70 -10.30
N VAL A 245 -7.03 -1.33 -11.33
CA VAL A 245 -6.70 -2.70 -11.74
C VAL A 245 -6.08 -2.66 -13.12
N ALA A 246 -4.83 -3.07 -13.24
CA ALA A 246 -4.16 -3.27 -14.52
C ALA A 246 -4.33 -4.72 -14.96
N PHE A 247 -4.79 -4.98 -16.18
CA PHE A 247 -5.05 -6.35 -16.64
C PHE A 247 -4.87 -6.55 -18.14
N ARG A 248 -4.63 -7.81 -18.53
CA ARG A 248 -4.64 -8.26 -19.92
C ARG A 248 -6.05 -8.65 -20.32
N ASP A 249 -6.65 -7.99 -21.31
CA ASP A 249 -7.96 -8.41 -21.82
C ASP A 249 -7.88 -9.66 -22.70
N GLN A 250 -9.04 -10.16 -23.15
CA GLN A 250 -9.13 -11.34 -24.02
C GLN A 250 -8.42 -11.16 -25.38
N GLY A 251 -8.36 -9.93 -25.91
CA GLY A 251 -7.62 -9.59 -27.13
C GLY A 251 -6.11 -9.45 -26.93
N GLY A 252 -5.64 -9.55 -25.67
CA GLY A 252 -4.25 -9.37 -25.29
C GLY A 252 -3.83 -7.91 -25.11
N TYR A 253 -4.78 -6.98 -25.05
CA TYR A 253 -4.53 -5.56 -24.83
C TYR A 253 -4.31 -5.29 -23.35
N PHE A 254 -3.48 -4.29 -23.06
CA PHE A 254 -3.27 -3.83 -21.70
C PHE A 254 -4.33 -2.79 -21.35
N ARG A 255 -5.09 -3.05 -20.30
CA ARG A 255 -6.18 -2.20 -19.85
C ARG A 255 -6.05 -1.82 -18.38
N ALA A 256 -6.64 -0.70 -18.03
CA ALA A 256 -6.88 -0.28 -16.66
C ALA A 256 -8.38 -0.26 -16.38
N PHE A 257 -8.82 -0.79 -15.24
CA PHE A 257 -10.09 -0.44 -14.64
C PHE A 257 -9.83 0.67 -13.62
N TYR A 258 -10.49 1.82 -13.79
CA TYR A 258 -10.37 2.96 -12.88
C TYR A 258 -11.72 3.64 -12.72
N LYS A 259 -12.19 3.76 -11.47
CA LYS A 259 -13.47 4.41 -11.10
C LYS A 259 -14.68 3.94 -11.93
N GLY A 260 -14.68 2.68 -12.31
CA GLY A 260 -15.79 2.07 -13.04
C GLY A 260 -15.62 2.02 -14.56
N ASP A 261 -14.66 2.75 -15.11
CA ASP A 261 -14.36 2.75 -16.53
C ASP A 261 -13.22 1.79 -16.87
N ILE A 262 -13.27 1.23 -18.09
CA ILE A 262 -12.20 0.40 -18.64
C ILE A 262 -11.49 1.20 -19.73
N ILE A 263 -10.21 1.48 -19.50
CA ILE A 263 -9.36 2.31 -20.35
C ILE A 263 -8.34 1.41 -21.04
N THR A 264 -8.18 1.56 -22.35
CA THR A 264 -7.14 0.83 -23.10
C THR A 264 -5.85 1.63 -23.04
N LEU A 265 -4.79 1.03 -22.48
CA LEU A 265 -3.47 1.66 -22.33
C LEU A 265 -2.58 1.35 -23.53
N GLU A 266 -2.56 0.07 -23.94
CA GLU A 266 -1.77 -0.42 -25.06
C GLU A 266 -2.51 -1.53 -25.82
N SER A 267 -2.23 -1.67 -27.12
CA SER A 267 -2.72 -2.77 -27.96
C SER A 267 -1.92 -4.07 -27.77
N TYR A 268 -1.12 -4.17 -26.70
CA TYR A 268 -0.35 -5.33 -26.31
C TYR A 268 -0.18 -5.31 -24.78
N TYR A 269 0.17 -6.45 -24.19
CA TYR A 269 0.45 -6.53 -22.75
C TYR A 269 1.96 -6.36 -22.48
N PRO A 270 2.40 -5.37 -21.70
CA PRO A 270 3.82 -5.14 -21.44
C PRO A 270 4.41 -6.20 -20.50
N ASP A 271 5.68 -6.55 -20.71
CA ASP A 271 6.40 -7.52 -19.86
C ASP A 271 6.63 -6.99 -18.43
N ASN A 272 6.84 -5.68 -18.29
CA ASN A 272 7.10 -5.02 -17.02
C ASN A 272 6.27 -3.73 -16.89
N TYR A 273 5.58 -3.61 -15.77
CA TYR A 273 4.86 -2.41 -15.35
C TYR A 273 4.76 -2.39 -13.83
N VAL A 274 4.50 -1.21 -13.26
CA VAL A 274 4.26 -1.03 -11.83
C VAL A 274 2.90 -0.39 -11.64
N VAL A 275 2.12 -0.91 -10.70
CA VAL A 275 0.81 -0.37 -10.29
C VAL A 275 0.91 0.11 -8.85
N GLN A 276 0.54 1.36 -8.60
CA GLN A 276 0.46 1.92 -7.24
C GLN A 276 -0.64 2.96 -7.17
N TYR A 277 -1.37 3.02 -6.05
CA TYR A 277 -2.36 4.05 -5.78
C TYR A 277 -3.39 4.23 -6.92
N ASN A 278 -3.39 5.36 -7.66
CA ASN A 278 -4.26 5.57 -8.83
C ASN A 278 -3.54 5.34 -10.17
N SER A 279 -2.31 4.83 -10.16
CA SER A 279 -1.38 5.00 -11.26
C SER A 279 -0.73 3.70 -11.74
N ILE A 280 -0.40 3.67 -13.02
CA ILE A 280 0.33 2.58 -13.67
C ILE A 280 1.48 3.19 -14.47
N ALA A 281 2.71 2.75 -14.24
CA ALA A 281 3.88 3.20 -14.99
C ALA A 281 4.54 2.02 -15.72
N TYR A 282 4.92 2.23 -16.98
CA TYR A 282 5.50 1.19 -17.83
C TYR A 282 6.28 1.78 -19.00
N LEU A 283 7.17 0.97 -19.60
CA LEU A 283 7.83 1.33 -20.85
C LEU A 283 7.04 0.76 -22.03
N ASN A 284 6.78 1.59 -23.04
CA ASN A 284 6.15 1.10 -24.25
C ASN A 284 7.15 0.43 -25.22
N ARG A 285 6.69 -0.11 -26.36
CA ARG A 285 7.55 -0.77 -27.37
C ARG A 285 8.62 0.14 -28.00
N ASN A 286 8.43 1.46 -27.93
CA ASN A 286 9.39 2.45 -28.40
C ASN A 286 10.32 2.92 -27.27
N ASN A 287 10.33 2.23 -26.13
CA ASN A 287 11.03 2.61 -24.91
C ASN A 287 10.61 4.00 -24.38
N VAL A 288 9.40 4.45 -24.65
CA VAL A 288 8.84 5.64 -24.00
C VAL A 288 8.31 5.25 -22.63
N LEU A 289 8.71 5.98 -21.59
CA LEU A 289 8.13 5.83 -20.26
C LEU A 289 6.75 6.47 -20.27
N ARG A 290 5.72 5.65 -20.07
CA ARG A 290 4.33 6.07 -20.00
C ARG A 290 3.80 5.95 -18.58
N MET A 291 2.84 6.80 -18.26
CA MET A 291 2.13 6.77 -17.00
C MET A 291 0.63 6.93 -17.25
N PHE A 292 -0.16 5.99 -16.78
CA PHE A 292 -1.58 6.21 -16.53
C PHE A 292 -1.73 6.77 -15.12
N SER A 293 -2.50 7.85 -14.95
CA SER A 293 -2.81 8.42 -13.64
C SER A 293 -4.13 9.17 -13.66
N GLU A 294 -4.99 8.89 -12.68
CA GLU A 294 -6.29 9.56 -12.50
C GLU A 294 -7.21 9.56 -13.74
N GLY A 295 -7.10 8.56 -14.62
CA GLY A 295 -7.93 8.42 -15.83
C GLY A 295 -7.25 8.86 -17.13
N GLU A 296 -6.10 9.53 -17.04
CA GLU A 296 -5.35 10.06 -18.19
C GLU A 296 -4.08 9.25 -18.45
N VAL A 297 -3.63 9.22 -19.72
CA VAL A 297 -2.40 8.56 -20.14
C VAL A 297 -1.39 9.59 -20.65
N TYR A 298 -0.18 9.53 -20.10
CA TYR A 298 0.89 10.47 -20.38
C TYR A 298 2.12 9.75 -20.96
N ASP A 299 2.73 10.38 -21.97
CA ASP A 299 4.07 10.04 -22.42
C ASP A 299 5.05 10.92 -21.63
N VAL A 300 5.73 10.33 -20.64
CA VAL A 300 6.57 11.06 -19.68
C VAL A 300 7.95 11.37 -20.25
N THR A 301 8.47 10.49 -21.12
CA THR A 301 9.74 10.70 -21.81
C THR A 301 9.59 10.53 -23.31
N THR A 302 10.53 11.04 -24.09
CA THR A 302 10.50 10.86 -25.55
C THR A 302 11.19 9.59 -26.02
N LEU A 303 12.22 9.10 -25.32
CA LEU A 303 12.90 7.80 -25.51
C LEU A 303 13.81 7.49 -24.31
N TYR A 304 13.62 6.32 -23.71
CA TYR A 304 14.45 5.82 -22.62
C TYR A 304 15.57 4.93 -23.19
N ASN A 305 16.84 5.36 -23.11
CA ASN A 305 17.97 4.50 -23.48
C ASN A 305 18.27 3.55 -22.32
N SER A 306 17.86 2.30 -22.45
CA SER A 306 18.08 1.19 -21.52
C SER A 306 19.54 0.69 -21.50
N GLY A 307 20.52 1.60 -21.57
CA GLY A 307 21.95 1.25 -21.54
C GLY A 307 22.45 0.79 -20.15
N ASP A 308 21.65 1.01 -19.11
CA ASP A 308 21.94 0.54 -17.76
C ASP A 308 21.26 -0.83 -17.53
N GLN A 309 22.05 -1.81 -17.10
CA GLN A 309 21.64 -3.19 -16.76
C GLN A 309 20.67 -3.28 -15.56
N ASP A 310 20.13 -2.15 -15.09
CA ASP A 310 19.18 -2.05 -13.99
C ASP A 310 17.98 -1.16 -14.37
N PRO A 311 16.88 -1.76 -14.88
CA PRO A 311 15.66 -1.04 -15.22
C PRO A 311 14.99 -0.34 -14.01
N GLN A 312 15.27 -0.78 -12.78
CA GLN A 312 14.64 -0.24 -11.56
C GLN A 312 15.38 0.99 -11.00
N GLY A 313 16.68 1.14 -11.29
CA GLY A 313 17.45 2.33 -10.88
C GLY A 313 17.09 3.62 -11.65
N ASN A 314 16.24 3.48 -12.65
CA ASN A 314 16.10 4.40 -13.77
C ASN A 314 14.77 5.17 -13.75
N TRP A 315 13.73 4.56 -13.21
CA TRP A 315 12.50 5.22 -12.82
C TRP A 315 11.86 4.49 -11.63
N GLN A 316 11.04 5.21 -10.87
CA GLN A 316 10.37 4.70 -9.69
C GLN A 316 9.01 5.38 -9.59
N LEU A 317 7.94 4.59 -9.59
CA LEU A 317 6.62 5.04 -9.21
C LEU A 317 6.50 4.98 -7.68
N SER A 318 6.06 6.07 -7.08
CA SER A 318 5.74 6.18 -5.65
C SER A 318 4.39 6.88 -5.54
N TYR A 319 3.34 6.12 -5.26
CA TYR A 319 1.95 6.58 -5.36
C TYR A 319 1.63 7.06 -6.78
N ASP A 320 1.18 8.31 -6.92
CA ASP A 320 0.90 8.97 -8.20
C ASP A 320 2.08 9.81 -8.70
N VAL A 321 3.28 9.66 -8.12
CA VAL A 321 4.47 10.44 -8.46
C VAL A 321 5.51 9.55 -9.11
N LEU A 322 5.96 9.93 -10.30
CA LEU A 322 6.96 9.20 -11.04
C LEU A 322 8.29 9.93 -11.03
N ARG A 323 9.30 9.33 -10.40
CA ARG A 323 10.68 9.80 -10.46
C ARG A 323 11.40 9.06 -11.57
N TYR A 324 12.15 9.76 -12.44
CA TYR A 324 12.91 9.12 -13.52
C TYR A 324 14.20 9.85 -13.83
N LYS A 325 15.17 9.11 -14.36
CA LYS A 325 16.49 9.62 -14.74
C LYS A 325 16.45 10.25 -16.12
N VAL A 326 17.07 11.42 -16.27
CA VAL A 326 17.29 12.14 -17.53
C VAL A 326 18.78 12.38 -17.72
N GLY A 327 19.35 11.88 -18.82
CA GLY A 327 20.79 11.92 -19.05
C GLY A 327 21.58 11.09 -18.04
N LEU A 328 22.83 11.46 -17.78
CA LEU A 328 23.76 10.62 -17.01
C LEU A 328 23.55 10.66 -15.49
N ALA A 329 23.00 11.75 -14.94
CA ALA A 329 22.95 11.95 -13.48
C ALA A 329 21.81 12.84 -12.97
N MET A 330 20.87 13.26 -13.83
CA MET A 330 19.75 14.09 -13.39
C MET A 330 18.52 13.22 -13.16
N PHE A 331 17.78 13.50 -12.10
CA PHE A 331 16.46 12.93 -11.89
C PHE A 331 15.43 14.04 -12.00
N ARG A 332 14.30 13.71 -12.61
CA ARG A 332 13.11 14.56 -12.72
C ARG A 332 11.92 13.88 -12.10
N ILE A 333 10.92 14.68 -11.79
CA ILE A 333 9.69 14.22 -11.17
C ILE A 333 8.53 14.59 -12.08
N PHE A 334 7.69 13.62 -12.37
CA PHE A 334 6.45 13.80 -13.11
C PHE A 334 5.25 13.60 -12.19
N TYR A 335 4.32 14.55 -12.22
CA TYR A 335 3.08 14.50 -11.47
C TYR A 335 1.99 15.29 -12.21
N LYS A 336 0.86 14.65 -12.51
CA LYS A 336 -0.33 15.27 -13.14
C LYS A 336 -0.02 16.09 -14.42
N GLY A 337 0.78 15.54 -15.32
CA GLY A 337 1.11 16.20 -16.59
C GLY A 337 2.23 17.23 -16.51
N GLU A 338 2.70 17.55 -15.30
CA GLU A 338 3.77 18.53 -15.07
C GLU A 338 5.09 17.85 -14.69
N GLU A 339 6.19 18.48 -15.07
CA GLU A 339 7.56 18.02 -14.83
C GLU A 339 8.32 19.00 -13.91
N TYR A 340 9.05 18.47 -12.93
CA TYR A 340 9.75 19.24 -11.88
C TYR A 340 11.24 18.89 -11.77
#